data_AF-A0A2E3W0R6-F1
#
_entry.id   AF-A0A2E3W0R6-F1
#
_cell.length_a   1.000
_cell.length_b   1.000
_cell.length_c   1.000
_cell.angle_alpha   90.00
_cell.angle_beta   90.00
_cell.angle_gamma   90.00
#
_symmetry.space_group_name_H-M   'P 1'
#
loop_
_entity.id
_entity.type
_entity.pdbx_description
1 polymer ?
#
loop_
_entity_poly.entity_id
_entity_poly.type
_entity_poly.pdbx_seq_one_letter_code
_entity_poly.pdbx_strand_id
1 'polypeptide(L)' 'MEKLKVDQQKEIIDGIIDQLRKENLDLYYVDSSTIAKMVWEKIHGEGFNRKELEIVEHLSSEDILTLMSYHTNCC' A
#
# COMPACT_ATOMS: atom_id res chain seq x y z
N MET A 1 -21.23 -1.11 3.15
CA MET A 1 -20.56 -1.40 1.86
C MET A 1 -19.14 -0.84 1.80
N GLU A 2 -18.77 0.17 2.61
CA GLU A 2 -17.40 0.72 2.67
C GLU A 2 -16.30 -0.25 3.10
N LYS A 3 -16.58 -1.16 4.06
CA LYS A 3 -15.59 -2.14 4.55
C LYS A 3 -14.96 -2.97 3.43
N LEU A 4 -15.77 -3.43 2.48
CA LEU A 4 -15.30 -4.23 1.33
C LEU A 4 -14.28 -3.50 0.46
N LYS A 5 -14.45 -2.19 0.23
CA LYS A 5 -13.51 -1.41 -0.58
C LYS A 5 -12.20 -1.17 0.18
N VAL A 6 -12.29 -0.82 1.46
CA VAL A 6 -11.12 -0.58 2.31
C VAL A 6 -10.30 -1.87 2.49
N ASP A 7 -10.95 -3.00 2.66
CA ASP A 7 -10.28 -4.30 2.81
C ASP A 7 -9.57 -4.70 1.50
N GLN A 8 -10.19 -4.48 0.34
CA GLN A 8 -9.53 -4.67 -0.96
C GLN A 8 -8.32 -3.74 -1.16
N GLN A 9 -8.44 -2.48 -0.78
CA GLN A 9 -7.32 -1.52 -0.85
C GLN A 9 -6.15 -1.98 0.01
N LYS A 10 -6.43 -2.52 1.21
CA LYS A 10 -5.41 -3.07 2.10
C LYS A 10 -4.73 -4.30 1.52
N GLU A 11 -5.49 -5.27 1.01
CA GLU A 11 -4.92 -6.47 0.39
C GLU A 11 -3.95 -6.11 -0.75
N ILE A 12 -4.33 -5.13 -1.57
CA ILE A 12 -3.47 -4.63 -2.66
C ILE A 12 -2.21 -3.97 -2.09
N ILE A 13 -2.34 -3.06 -1.11
CA ILE A 13 -1.20 -2.37 -0.48
C ILE A 13 -0.25 -3.37 0.19
N ASP A 14 -0.77 -4.36 0.90
CA ASP A 14 0.03 -5.40 1.55
C ASP A 14 0.78 -6.26 0.51
N GLY A 15 0.13 -6.60 -0.60
CA GLY A 15 0.78 -7.29 -1.72
C GLY A 15 1.94 -6.49 -2.31
N ILE A 16 1.80 -5.17 -2.42
CA ILE A 16 2.88 -4.28 -2.89
C ILE A 16 4.01 -4.21 -1.87
N ILE A 17 3.70 -4.07 -0.58
CA ILE A 17 4.70 -4.07 0.49
C ILE A 17 5.51 -5.37 0.47
N ASP A 18 4.85 -6.51 0.28
CA ASP A 18 5.51 -7.81 0.17
C ASP A 18 6.43 -7.90 -1.06
N GLN A 19 6.04 -7.32 -2.20
CA GLN A 19 6.92 -7.21 -3.37
C GLN A 19 8.13 -6.33 -3.06
N LEU A 20 7.90 -5.16 -2.46
CA LEU A 20 8.96 -4.22 -2.07
C LEU A 20 9.93 -4.86 -1.08
N ARG A 21 9.44 -5.65 -0.11
CA ARG A 21 10.28 -6.41 0.84
C ARG A 21 11.15 -7.47 0.15
N LYS A 22 10.63 -8.11 -0.90
CA LYS A 22 11.39 -9.10 -1.70
C LYS A 22 12.45 -8.44 -2.57
N GLU A 23 12.16 -7.25 -3.10
CA GLU A 23 13.07 -6.46 -3.94
C GLU A 23 14.13 -5.73 -3.10
N ASN A 24 13.79 -5.28 -1.89
CA ASN A 24 14.65 -4.51 -1.00
C ASN A 24 14.64 -5.10 0.42
N LEU A 25 15.71 -5.80 0.79
CA LEU A 25 15.89 -6.38 2.13
C LEU A 25 15.89 -5.33 3.26
N ASP A 26 16.23 -4.08 2.95
CA ASP A 26 16.31 -2.98 3.92
C ASP A 26 14.96 -2.35 4.31
N LEU A 27 13.85 -2.77 3.67
CA LEU A 27 12.53 -2.18 3.94
C LEU A 27 12.10 -2.27 5.41
N TYR A 28 12.69 -3.19 6.18
CA TYR A 28 12.44 -3.35 7.62
C TYR A 28 12.89 -2.15 8.46
N TYR A 29 13.91 -1.41 8.00
CA TYR A 29 14.47 -0.25 8.72
C TYR A 29 13.96 1.10 8.20
N VAL A 30 13.07 1.07 7.22
CA VAL A 30 12.49 2.25 6.59
C VAL A 30 11.25 2.68 7.36
N ASP A 31 11.09 3.98 7.59
CA ASP A 31 9.92 4.51 8.27
C ASP A 31 8.64 4.32 7.44
N SER A 32 7.50 4.22 8.11
CA SER A 32 6.22 3.94 7.46
C SER A 32 5.82 4.97 6.41
N SER A 33 6.21 6.24 6.57
CA SER A 33 5.91 7.30 5.61
C SER A 33 6.72 7.12 4.33
N THR A 34 7.98 6.72 4.44
CA THR A 34 8.82 6.38 3.30
C THR A 34 8.31 5.12 2.59
N ILE A 35 7.89 4.09 3.34
CA ILE A 35 7.25 2.90 2.73
C ILE A 35 5.97 3.31 1.98
N ALA A 36 5.12 4.16 2.56
CA ALA A 36 3.89 4.62 1.91
C ALA A 36 4.17 5.39 0.60
N LYS A 37 5.26 6.18 0.56
CA LYS A 37 5.72 6.82 -0.69
C LYS A 37 6.17 5.80 -1.72
N MET A 38 6.96 4.80 -1.34
CA MET A 38 7.41 3.75 -2.26
C MET A 38 6.23 2.94 -2.82
N VAL A 39 5.23 2.65 -1.99
CA VAL A 39 3.99 2.00 -2.43
C VAL A 39 3.26 2.89 -3.43
N TRP A 40 3.10 4.18 -3.12
CA TRP A 40 2.47 5.15 -4.02
C TRP A 40 3.19 5.23 -5.38
N GLU A 41 4.53 5.26 -5.38
CA GLU A 41 5.36 5.25 -6.58
C GLU A 41 5.18 3.95 -7.38
N LYS A 42 5.08 2.78 -6.72
CA LYS A 42 4.84 1.51 -7.39
C LYS A 42 3.44 1.45 -8.03
N ILE A 43 2.42 2.01 -7.38
CA ILE A 43 1.05 2.11 -7.92
C ILE A 43 1.01 3.00 -9.16
N HIS A 44 1.70 4.14 -9.12
CA HIS A 44 1.71 5.12 -10.22
C HIS A 44 2.81 4.88 -11.27
N GLY A 45 3.65 3.87 -11.05
CA GLY A 45 4.72 3.45 -11.95
C GLY A 45 4.22 2.49 -13.05
N GLU A 46 5.16 1.98 -13.83
CA GLU A 46 4.85 1.05 -14.92
C GLU A 46 4.69 -0.39 -14.40
N GLY A 47 3.73 -1.13 -14.98
CA GLY A 47 3.56 -2.57 -14.73
C GLY A 47 2.54 -2.95 -13.66
N PHE A 48 1.80 -1.99 -13.11
CA PHE A 48 0.72 -2.28 -12.17
C PHE A 48 -0.54 -2.79 -12.89
N ASN A 49 -1.22 -3.76 -12.27
CA ASN A 49 -2.43 -4.35 -12.85
C ASN A 49 -3.57 -3.32 -12.90
N ARG A 50 -4.13 -3.13 -14.09
CA ARG A 50 -5.19 -2.14 -14.33
C ARG A 50 -6.41 -2.27 -13.42
N LYS A 51 -6.82 -3.49 -13.06
CA LYS A 51 -7.99 -3.70 -12.18
C LYS A 51 -7.72 -3.30 -10.73
N GLU A 52 -6.51 -3.57 -10.26
CA GLU A 52 -6.09 -3.17 -8.92
C GLU A 52 -5.85 -1.66 -8.89
N LEU A 53 -5.32 -1.10 -9.99
CA LEU A 53 -5.10 0.34 -10.14
C LEU A 53 -6.37 1.16 -9.92
N GLU A 54 -7.50 0.79 -10.54
CA GLU A 54 -8.79 1.50 -10.37
C GLU A 54 -9.24 1.59 -8.89
N ILE A 55 -8.77 0.67 -8.04
CA ILE A 55 -9.12 0.59 -6.61
C ILE A 55 -8.20 1.48 -5.75
N VAL A 56 -6.95 1.71 -6.16
CA VAL A 56 -5.93 2.39 -5.34
C VAL A 56 -5.32 3.65 -5.99
N GLU A 57 -5.60 3.95 -7.26
CA GLU A 57 -5.00 5.08 -8.02
C GLU A 57 -5.33 6.46 -7.43
N HIS A 58 -6.46 6.57 -6.74
CA HIS A 58 -6.91 7.81 -6.12
C HIS A 58 -6.29 8.05 -4.74
N LEU A 59 -5.58 7.06 -4.19
CA LEU A 59 -5.00 7.16 -2.86
C LEU A 59 -3.73 7.99 -2.90
N SER A 60 -3.64 8.96 -2.00
CA SER A 60 -2.40 9.68 -1.73
C SER A 60 -1.45 8.83 -0.88
N SER A 61 -0.17 9.21 -0.81
CA SER A 61 0.77 8.58 0.13
C SER A 61 0.33 8.68 1.60
N GLU A 62 -0.43 9.71 1.98
CA GLU A 62 -1.00 9.85 3.33
C GLU A 62 -2.17 8.89 3.56
N ASP A 63 -3.02 8.66 2.55
CA ASP A 63 -4.10 7.68 2.61
C ASP A 63 -3.52 6.26 2.76
N ILE A 64 -2.48 5.95 1.98
CA ILE A 64 -1.75 4.68 2.05
C ILE A 64 -1.14 4.50 3.44
N LEU A 65 -0.47 5.53 3.98
CA LEU A 65 0.08 5.50 5.34
C LEU A 65 -1.02 5.23 6.39
N THR A 66 -2.18 5.85 6.23
CA THR A 66 -3.33 5.63 7.10
C THR A 66 -3.84 4.19 7.02
N LEU A 67 -4.01 3.66 5.80
CA LEU A 67 -4.46 2.29 5.56
C LEU A 67 -3.48 1.26 6.13
N MET A 68 -2.17 1.51 6.02
CA MET A 68 -1.12 0.73 6.66
C MET A 68 -1.18 0.82 8.19
N SER A 69 -1.45 2.01 8.74
CA SER A 69 -1.52 2.22 10.19
C SER A 69 -2.74 1.57 10.83
N TYR A 70 -3.84 1.41 10.09
CA TYR A 70 -5.04 0.71 10.56
C TYR A 70 -4.82 -0.77 10.90
N HIS A 71 -3.63 -1.34 10.65
CA HIS A 71 -3.20 -2.64 11.18
C HIS A 71 -2.93 -2.63 12.70
N THR A 72 -2.81 -1.46 13.34
CA THR A 72 -2.38 -1.35 14.75
C THR A 72 -3.50 -1.12 15.79
N ASN A 73 -4.77 -1.01 15.40
CA ASN A 73 -5.89 -0.81 16.34
C ASN A 73 -6.88 -1.99 16.37
N CYS A 74 -6.36 -3.18 16.68
CA CYS A 74 -7.19 -4.26 17.21
C CYS A 74 -6.37 -5.11 18.18
N CYS A 75 -6.13 -4.58 19.38
CA CYS A 75 -5.97 -5.30 20.66
C CYS A 75 -5.97 -4.29 21.80
#